data_AF-A0A3P6GFR5-F1
#
_entry.id   AF-A0A3P6GFR5-F1
#
_cell.length_a   1.000
_cell.length_b   1.000
_cell.length_c   1.000
_cell.angle_alpha   90.00
_cell.angle_beta   90.00
_cell.angle_gamma   90.00
#
_symmetry.space_group_name_H-M   'P 1'
#
loop_
_entity.id
_entity.type
_entity.pdbx_description
1 polymer ?
#
loop_
_entity_poly.entity_id
_entity_poly.type
_entity_poly.pdbx_seq_one_letter_code
_entity_poly.pdbx_strand_id
1 'polypeptide(L)'
;MSSTKIQLRWQPLPRVPARNHRMINSVVFGVPIKSHHRVSDVHSRTNGPSFGRFGRFGGKFVPETLMSPLRDLEEELDFVLSDHEFQAEFTTALRDYVGRETPLYFAERLTEHYRNKCRTTGDGPEIYLKREDLGHSGSHKMNNALAQAMIARRLGCSRVVAATGAGQHGVATAAACAKLSLECTVFMGTTDIEKQSSNVLSMKLLGAQKSFITNSFSEKKILLQIIFPDTIKYSSTNIKFVSSLEGTFQDASSEAIRNWVENLQTTYYLSGTVVGPHLSPVMVREFQSVIGKETRKQAKRLWGGKPDVLVAFVGSGSNALGLFHEFVGDEDVRLVGVEAAGLGLDSGKHSATLAVGDVGVYHGSIELLVAR
;
A
#
# COMPACT_ATOMS: atom_id res chain seq x y z
N MET A 1 33.99 -28.45 -58.76
CA MET A 1 32.71 -28.55 -58.03
C MET A 1 32.51 -27.26 -57.26
N SER A 2 31.44 -26.55 -57.63
CA SER A 2 31.13 -25.17 -57.25
C SER A 2 30.73 -25.04 -55.78
N SER A 3 31.16 -23.94 -55.19
CA SER A 3 30.77 -23.36 -53.90
C SER A 3 29.29 -22.94 -53.86
N THR A 4 28.66 -23.00 -52.69
CA THR A 4 27.75 -21.93 -52.21
C THR A 4 27.72 -21.88 -50.67
N LYS A 5 28.27 -20.80 -50.09
CA LYS A 5 28.05 -20.37 -48.70
C LYS A 5 26.67 -19.72 -48.61
N ILE A 6 25.85 -20.10 -47.63
CA ILE A 6 24.58 -19.43 -47.34
C ILE A 6 24.85 -18.30 -46.35
N GLN A 7 24.62 -17.07 -46.81
CA GLN A 7 24.78 -15.82 -46.08
C GLN A 7 23.38 -15.34 -45.68
N LEU A 8 23.03 -15.43 -44.39
CA LEU A 8 21.75 -14.90 -43.87
C LEU A 8 21.85 -13.38 -43.74
N ARG A 9 21.23 -12.65 -44.67
CA ARG A 9 21.01 -11.20 -44.57
C ARG A 9 19.79 -10.93 -43.68
N TRP A 10 19.99 -10.17 -42.61
CA TRP A 10 18.89 -9.48 -41.92
C TRP A 10 18.46 -8.27 -42.74
N GLN A 11 17.22 -8.23 -43.21
CA GLN A 11 16.57 -7.02 -43.72
C GLN A 11 15.55 -6.54 -42.67
N PRO A 12 15.54 -5.24 -42.29
CA PRO A 12 14.46 -4.69 -41.49
C PRO A 12 13.19 -4.57 -42.35
N LEU A 13 12.07 -5.10 -41.85
CA LEU A 13 10.75 -4.93 -42.48
C LEU A 13 10.29 -3.45 -42.40
N PRO A 14 9.57 -2.95 -43.42
CA PRO A 14 9.18 -1.54 -43.48
C PRO A 14 8.12 -1.20 -42.43
N ARG A 15 8.25 -0.03 -41.81
CA ARG A 15 7.25 0.55 -40.90
C ARG A 15 5.95 0.81 -41.66
N VAL A 16 4.87 0.16 -41.24
CA VAL A 16 3.51 0.44 -41.73
C VAL A 16 2.93 1.63 -40.93
N PRO A 17 2.31 2.64 -41.58
CA PRO A 17 1.76 3.80 -40.87
C PRO A 17 0.50 3.46 -40.10
N ALA A 18 0.35 4.06 -38.92
CA ALA A 18 -0.82 3.98 -38.07
C ALA A 18 -2.07 4.48 -38.80
N ARG A 19 -3.13 3.66 -38.87
CA ARG A 19 -4.50 4.15 -39.10
C ARG A 19 -5.59 3.21 -38.60
N ASN A 20 -6.54 3.84 -37.91
CA ASN A 20 -7.92 3.45 -37.61
C ASN A 20 -8.15 2.41 -36.51
N HIS A 21 -8.27 2.92 -35.28
CA HIS A 21 -8.98 2.27 -34.18
C HIS A 21 -10.41 1.91 -34.60
N ARG A 22 -10.65 0.61 -34.83
CA ARG A 22 -11.98 0.02 -34.68
C ARG A 22 -12.08 -0.57 -33.29
N MET A 23 -13.17 -0.26 -32.59
CA MET A 23 -13.55 -0.81 -31.29
C MET A 23 -13.36 -2.34 -31.28
N ILE A 24 -12.44 -2.81 -30.44
CA ILE A 24 -12.36 -4.22 -30.07
C ILE A 24 -13.15 -4.37 -28.78
N ASN A 25 -14.32 -5.01 -28.89
CA ASN A 25 -15.07 -5.50 -27.74
C ASN A 25 -14.19 -6.49 -26.97
N SER A 26 -13.70 -6.08 -25.80
CA SER A 26 -12.98 -6.98 -24.89
C SER A 26 -13.96 -7.89 -24.17
N VAL A 27 -14.04 -9.15 -24.61
CA VAL A 27 -14.64 -10.24 -23.84
C VAL A 27 -13.55 -10.81 -22.94
N VAL A 28 -13.63 -10.53 -21.64
CA VAL A 28 -12.87 -11.23 -20.60
C VAL A 28 -13.87 -11.62 -19.52
N PHE A 29 -14.14 -12.93 -19.44
CA PHE A 29 -15.01 -13.62 -18.47
C PHE A 29 -16.45 -13.09 -18.34
N GLY A 30 -17.35 -13.60 -19.20
CA GLY A 30 -18.65 -14.17 -18.81
C GLY A 30 -19.65 -13.38 -17.95
N VAL A 31 -19.41 -12.11 -17.62
CA VAL A 31 -20.34 -11.23 -16.90
C VAL A 31 -20.28 -9.87 -17.59
N PRO A 32 -21.42 -9.30 -18.03
CA PRO A 32 -21.43 -7.97 -18.62
C PRO A 32 -20.96 -6.94 -17.58
N ILE A 33 -19.88 -6.22 -17.90
CA ILE A 33 -19.36 -5.11 -17.09
C ILE A 33 -20.40 -3.99 -17.10
N LYS A 34 -21.27 -3.95 -16.09
CA LYS A 34 -22.17 -2.83 -15.83
C LYS A 34 -21.47 -1.82 -14.93
N SER A 35 -20.78 -0.87 -15.56
CA SER A 35 -20.47 0.50 -15.13
C SER A 35 -19.05 0.88 -15.57
N HIS A 36 -18.95 1.85 -16.47
CA HIS A 36 -17.71 2.59 -16.71
C HIS A 36 -17.93 3.94 -16.07
N HIS A 37 -17.46 4.13 -14.84
CA HIS A 37 -17.33 5.47 -14.29
C HIS A 37 -16.16 6.16 -14.98
N ARG A 38 -16.49 7.02 -15.94
CA ARG A 38 -15.54 7.93 -16.58
C ARG A 38 -15.04 8.87 -15.48
N VAL A 39 -13.76 8.80 -15.14
CA VAL A 39 -13.11 9.79 -14.28
C VAL A 39 -12.90 11.04 -15.13
N SER A 40 -13.91 11.89 -15.22
CA SER A 40 -13.78 13.26 -15.73
C SER A 40 -13.52 14.19 -14.54
N ASP A 41 -12.45 14.98 -14.66
CA ASP A 41 -11.99 16.06 -13.76
C ASP A 41 -11.13 15.64 -12.57
N VAL A 42 -9.86 15.29 -12.85
CA VAL A 42 -8.74 15.46 -11.92
C VAL A 42 -7.77 16.48 -12.53
N HIS A 43 -8.23 17.72 -12.72
CA HIS A 43 -7.38 18.85 -13.07
C HIS A 43 -7.00 19.62 -11.79
N SER A 44 -5.86 19.27 -11.18
CA SER A 44 -4.82 20.23 -10.79
C SER A 44 -3.70 19.52 -10.04
N ARG A 45 -2.47 19.70 -10.51
CA ARG A 45 -1.24 19.30 -9.79
C ARG A 45 -0.78 20.36 -8.77
N THR A 46 -1.58 21.39 -8.51
CA THR A 46 -1.07 22.64 -7.92
C THR A 46 -1.98 23.36 -6.92
N ASN A 47 -3.20 22.88 -6.64
CA ASN A 47 -4.02 23.45 -5.56
C ASN A 47 -4.38 22.31 -4.60
N GLY A 48 -3.92 22.40 -3.35
CA GLY A 48 -4.35 21.49 -2.29
C GLY A 48 -5.88 21.45 -2.24
N PRO A 49 -6.50 20.28 -2.00
CA PRO A 49 -7.94 20.17 -2.02
C PRO A 49 -8.55 21.10 -0.96
N SER A 50 -9.40 22.05 -1.36
CA SER A 50 -10.14 22.89 -0.43
C SER A 50 -10.89 21.99 0.56
N PHE A 51 -10.59 22.11 1.85
CA PHE A 51 -11.13 21.24 2.93
C PHE A 51 -10.85 19.74 2.78
N GLY A 52 -9.80 19.33 2.05
CA GLY A 52 -9.42 17.92 1.96
C GLY A 52 -10.32 17.07 1.06
N ARG A 53 -11.03 17.69 0.12
CA ARG A 53 -11.94 17.00 -0.82
C ARG A 53 -11.34 16.75 -2.20
N PHE A 54 -11.60 15.56 -2.75
CA PHE A 54 -11.33 15.19 -4.13
C PHE A 54 -12.66 15.07 -4.88
N GLY A 55 -13.06 16.14 -5.57
CA GLY A 55 -14.41 16.29 -6.09
C GLY A 55 -15.42 16.23 -4.94
N ARG A 56 -16.34 15.25 -4.98
CA ARG A 56 -17.35 15.05 -3.92
C ARG A 56 -16.89 14.19 -2.73
N PHE A 57 -15.71 13.56 -2.82
CA PHE A 57 -15.22 12.59 -1.83
C PHE A 57 -14.15 13.19 -0.92
N GLY A 58 -13.85 12.53 0.20
CA GLY A 58 -12.89 12.99 1.20
C GLY A 58 -13.49 13.93 2.24
N GLY A 59 -12.74 14.94 2.67
CA GLY A 59 -13.12 15.85 3.74
C GLY A 59 -12.64 15.41 5.13
N LYS A 60 -13.00 16.19 6.15
CA LYS A 60 -12.62 16.02 7.55
C LYS A 60 -13.89 16.00 8.41
N PHE A 61 -14.51 14.82 8.57
CA PHE A 61 -15.77 14.57 9.29
C PHE A 61 -15.52 13.91 10.65
N VAL A 62 -14.80 14.62 11.52
CA VAL A 62 -14.39 14.10 12.84
C VAL A 62 -14.97 14.97 13.96
N PRO A 63 -15.01 14.47 15.21
CA PRO A 63 -15.31 15.29 16.37
C PRO A 63 -14.35 16.47 16.51
N GLU A 64 -14.83 17.60 17.04
CA GLU A 64 -14.04 18.83 17.25
C GLU A 64 -12.76 18.58 18.04
N THR A 65 -12.77 17.62 18.98
CA THR A 65 -11.60 17.23 19.77
C THR A 65 -10.42 16.73 18.95
N LEU A 66 -10.66 16.23 17.73
CA LEU A 66 -9.62 15.76 16.81
C LEU A 66 -9.13 16.85 15.84
N MET A 67 -9.77 18.02 15.81
CA MET A 67 -9.43 19.07 14.84
C MET A 67 -8.04 19.67 15.07
N SER A 68 -7.63 19.87 16.33
CA SER A 68 -6.29 20.39 16.66
C SER A 68 -5.18 19.37 16.34
N PRO A 69 -5.22 18.12 16.83
CA PRO A 69 -4.20 17.11 16.48
C PRO A 69 -4.08 16.86 14.97
N LEU A 70 -5.20 16.90 14.24
CA LEU A 70 -5.17 16.76 12.78
C LEU A 70 -4.58 17.99 12.08
N ARG A 71 -4.65 19.18 12.67
CA ARG A 71 -4.00 20.38 12.13
C ARG A 71 -2.50 20.32 12.36
N ASP A 72 -2.06 19.96 13.57
CA ASP A 72 -0.65 19.80 13.89
C ASP A 72 0.01 18.76 12.96
N LEU A 73 -0.71 17.67 12.70
CA LEU A 73 -0.28 16.64 11.76
C LEU A 73 -0.26 17.13 10.29
N GLU A 74 -1.19 18.00 9.90
CA GLU A 74 -1.24 18.59 8.56
C GLU A 74 -0.05 19.53 8.33
N GLU A 75 0.25 20.39 9.31
CA GLU A 75 1.41 21.29 9.30
C GLU A 75 2.74 20.52 9.26
N GLU A 76 2.88 19.47 10.08
CA GLU A 76 4.07 18.63 10.07
C GLU A 76 4.21 17.86 8.74
N LEU A 77 3.10 17.39 8.15
CA LEU A 77 3.14 16.72 6.85
C LEU A 77 3.68 17.66 5.76
N ASP A 78 3.15 18.89 5.68
CA ASP A 78 3.60 19.87 4.70
C ASP A 78 5.10 20.20 4.90
N PHE A 79 5.55 20.28 6.16
CA PHE A 79 6.95 20.47 6.48
C PHE A 79 7.82 19.30 6.01
N VAL A 80 7.51 18.07 6.42
CA VAL A 80 8.37 16.89 6.10
C VAL A 80 8.43 16.57 4.61
N LEU A 81 7.42 16.97 3.83
CA LEU A 81 7.44 16.83 2.37
C LEU A 81 8.48 17.76 1.71
N SER A 82 8.83 18.87 2.36
CA SER A 82 9.86 19.82 1.88
C SER A 82 11.20 19.73 2.62
N ASP A 83 11.24 19.10 3.80
CA ASP A 83 12.44 18.94 4.62
C ASP A 83 13.44 17.94 4.01
N HIS A 84 14.57 18.46 3.53
CA HIS A 84 15.64 17.66 2.93
C HIS A 84 16.26 16.64 3.89
N GLU A 85 16.35 16.95 5.19
CA GLU A 85 16.92 16.04 6.18
C GLU A 85 15.99 14.85 6.40
N PHE A 86 14.69 15.10 6.56
CA PHE A 86 13.68 14.06 6.63
C PHE A 86 13.68 13.19 5.36
N GLN A 87 13.68 13.80 4.17
CA GLN A 87 13.67 13.07 2.91
C GLN A 87 14.95 12.20 2.74
N ALA A 88 16.11 12.69 3.20
CA ALA A 88 17.36 11.92 3.18
C ALA A 88 17.33 10.74 4.16
N GLU A 89 16.85 10.94 5.40
CA GLU A 89 16.68 9.87 6.37
C GLU A 89 15.67 8.83 5.86
N PHE A 90 14.53 9.27 5.33
CA PHE A 90 13.49 8.40 4.83
C PHE A 90 13.95 7.60 3.60
N THR A 91 14.64 8.24 2.65
CA THR A 91 15.22 7.56 1.48
C THR A 91 16.25 6.51 1.91
N THR A 92 17.09 6.84 2.88
CA THR A 92 18.07 5.89 3.45
C THR A 92 17.36 4.71 4.10
N ALA A 93 16.31 4.97 4.88
CA ALA A 93 15.55 3.92 5.54
C ALA A 93 14.76 3.05 4.55
N LEU A 94 14.19 3.62 3.47
CA LEU A 94 13.59 2.85 2.39
C LEU A 94 14.60 1.91 1.71
N ARG A 95 15.82 2.40 1.44
CA ARG A 95 16.88 1.59 0.83
C ARG A 95 17.37 0.49 1.78
N ASP A 96 17.81 0.88 2.97
CA ASP A 96 18.61 0.03 3.87
C ASP A 96 17.76 -0.83 4.80
N TYR A 97 16.55 -0.36 5.17
CA TYR A 97 15.65 -1.09 6.06
C TYR A 97 14.49 -1.76 5.33
N VAL A 98 13.91 -1.08 4.33
CA VAL A 98 12.78 -1.67 3.56
C VAL A 98 13.26 -2.54 2.41
N GLY A 99 14.44 -2.26 1.84
CA GLY A 99 15.01 -3.01 0.71
C GLY A 99 14.58 -2.48 -0.66
N ARG A 100 14.32 -1.17 -0.77
CA ARG A 100 13.96 -0.54 -2.06
C ARG A 100 15.20 -0.25 -2.93
N GLU A 101 15.11 -0.23 -4.27
CA GLU A 101 13.92 -0.42 -5.11
C GLU A 101 13.48 -1.89 -5.21
N THR A 102 12.16 -2.14 -5.20
CA THR A 102 11.64 -3.51 -5.41
C THR A 102 11.69 -3.87 -6.91
N PRO A 103 11.99 -5.12 -7.28
CA PRO A 103 12.05 -5.51 -8.70
C PRO A 103 10.75 -5.34 -9.47
N LEU A 104 10.86 -5.04 -10.77
CA LEU A 104 9.79 -5.19 -11.76
C LEU A 104 10.08 -6.46 -12.59
N TYR A 105 9.40 -7.53 -12.25
CA TYR A 105 9.70 -8.89 -12.72
C TYR A 105 8.86 -9.29 -13.92
N PHE A 106 9.48 -9.72 -15.02
CA PHE A 106 8.77 -10.25 -16.18
C PHE A 106 8.23 -11.67 -15.89
N ALA A 107 6.91 -11.83 -15.91
CA ALA A 107 6.23 -13.10 -15.66
C ALA A 107 6.02 -13.86 -16.97
N GLU A 108 7.08 -14.48 -17.48
CA GLU A 108 7.10 -15.21 -18.76
C GLU A 108 5.98 -16.25 -18.88
N ARG A 109 5.88 -17.18 -17.91
CA ARG A 109 4.85 -18.23 -17.91
C ARG A 109 3.42 -17.68 -17.89
N LEU A 110 3.20 -16.56 -17.21
CA LEU A 110 1.87 -15.93 -17.15
C LEU A 110 1.55 -15.22 -18.47
N THR A 111 2.54 -14.56 -19.06
CA THR A 111 2.48 -13.96 -20.38
C THR A 111 2.12 -15.01 -21.45
N GLU A 112 2.83 -16.14 -21.47
CA GLU A 112 2.57 -17.26 -22.38
C GLU A 112 1.16 -17.85 -22.20
N HIS A 113 0.72 -18.03 -20.95
CA HIS A 113 -0.62 -18.54 -20.66
C HIS A 113 -1.72 -17.68 -21.29
N TYR A 114 -1.61 -16.35 -21.19
CA TYR A 114 -2.60 -15.46 -21.80
C TYR A 114 -2.47 -15.35 -23.31
N ARG A 115 -1.25 -15.34 -23.86
CA ARG A 115 -1.02 -15.44 -25.32
C ARG A 115 -1.69 -16.68 -25.90
N ASN A 116 -1.54 -17.84 -25.26
CA ASN A 116 -2.12 -19.10 -25.71
C ASN A 116 -3.65 -19.14 -25.61
N LYS A 117 -4.27 -18.37 -24.71
CA LYS A 117 -5.73 -18.26 -24.61
C LYS A 117 -6.34 -17.37 -25.69
N CYS A 118 -5.61 -16.37 -26.18
CA CYS A 118 -6.04 -15.47 -27.25
C CYS A 118 -5.92 -16.16 -28.62
N ARG A 119 -6.86 -17.05 -28.93
CA ARG A 119 -6.88 -17.90 -30.14
C ARG A 119 -6.96 -17.16 -31.48
N THR A 120 -7.22 -15.85 -31.47
CA THR A 120 -7.60 -15.11 -32.69
C THR A 120 -6.48 -14.27 -33.33
N THR A 121 -5.40 -13.95 -32.60
CA THR A 121 -4.34 -13.05 -33.13
C THR A 121 -2.91 -13.43 -32.78
N GLY A 122 -2.67 -14.39 -31.87
CA GLY A 122 -1.31 -14.67 -31.37
C GLY A 122 -0.74 -13.56 -30.47
N ASP A 123 -1.48 -12.47 -30.28
CA ASP A 123 -1.14 -11.36 -29.42
C ASP A 123 -1.75 -11.55 -28.03
N GLY A 124 -0.90 -11.45 -27.01
CA GLY A 124 -1.28 -11.44 -25.61
C GLY A 124 -0.33 -10.56 -24.82
N PRO A 125 -0.77 -10.00 -23.68
CA PRO A 125 -0.06 -8.96 -22.97
C PRO A 125 1.26 -9.48 -22.41
N GLU A 126 2.28 -8.63 -22.40
CA GLU A 126 3.46 -8.84 -21.56
C GLU A 126 3.12 -8.47 -20.12
N ILE A 127 3.34 -9.40 -19.18
CA ILE A 127 2.94 -9.23 -17.80
C ILE A 127 4.17 -9.05 -16.93
N TYR A 128 4.22 -7.91 -16.24
CA TYR A 128 5.25 -7.59 -15.26
C TYR A 128 4.64 -7.49 -13.87
N LEU A 129 5.35 -8.00 -12.87
CA LEU A 129 4.97 -7.98 -11.46
C LEU A 129 5.86 -6.98 -10.70
N LYS A 130 5.25 -5.95 -10.10
CA LYS A 130 5.94 -5.06 -9.17
C LYS A 130 6.05 -5.75 -7.81
N ARG A 131 7.26 -6.16 -7.43
CA ARG A 131 7.52 -7.12 -6.33
C ARG A 131 7.53 -6.48 -4.94
N GLU A 132 6.44 -5.81 -4.57
CA GLU A 132 6.28 -5.26 -3.20
C GLU A 132 6.22 -6.34 -2.11
N ASP A 133 6.02 -7.61 -2.49
CA ASP A 133 6.13 -8.77 -1.61
C ASP A 133 7.55 -8.98 -1.06
N LEU A 134 8.58 -8.46 -1.74
CA LEU A 134 9.98 -8.56 -1.30
C LEU A 134 10.41 -7.44 -0.34
N GLY A 135 9.57 -6.43 -0.12
CA GLY A 135 9.85 -5.40 0.87
C GLY A 135 9.88 -5.99 2.29
N HIS A 136 10.68 -5.41 3.18
CA HIS A 136 10.67 -5.77 4.60
C HIS A 136 9.23 -5.74 5.15
N SER A 137 8.88 -6.69 6.02
CA SER A 137 7.51 -7.10 6.41
C SER A 137 6.67 -7.89 5.39
N GLY A 138 7.10 -8.00 4.13
CA GLY A 138 6.43 -8.81 3.10
C GLY A 138 5.26 -8.12 2.39
N SER A 139 5.14 -6.79 2.48
CA SER A 139 4.11 -6.03 1.77
C SER A 139 4.48 -4.56 1.58
N HIS A 140 3.67 -3.86 0.77
CA HIS A 140 3.78 -2.41 0.53
C HIS A 140 3.51 -1.55 1.78
N LYS A 141 3.00 -2.12 2.88
CA LYS A 141 2.60 -1.36 4.08
C LYS A 141 3.79 -0.71 4.80
N MET A 142 4.99 -1.26 4.66
CA MET A 142 6.20 -0.73 5.29
C MET A 142 6.52 0.71 4.85
N ASN A 143 6.31 1.06 3.58
CA ASN A 143 6.62 2.40 3.06
C ASN A 143 5.91 3.49 3.88
N ASN A 144 4.61 3.29 4.10
CA ASN A 144 3.76 4.20 4.85
C ASN A 144 4.00 4.13 6.37
N ALA A 145 4.16 2.92 6.91
CA ALA A 145 4.37 2.73 8.34
C ALA A 145 5.68 3.39 8.83
N LEU A 146 6.75 3.25 8.06
CA LEU A 146 8.03 3.85 8.38
C LEU A 146 7.97 5.38 8.37
N ALA A 147 7.42 5.98 7.31
CA ALA A 147 7.29 7.43 7.21
C ALA A 147 6.45 8.02 8.36
N GLN A 148 5.28 7.44 8.63
CA GLN A 148 4.41 7.93 9.70
C GLN A 148 5.01 7.72 11.09
N ALA A 149 5.75 6.63 11.33
CA ALA A 149 6.45 6.45 12.59
C ALA A 149 7.61 7.47 12.76
N MET A 150 8.29 7.85 11.68
CA MET A 150 9.27 8.94 11.70
C MET A 150 8.61 10.29 12.04
N ILE A 151 7.43 10.57 11.47
CA ILE A 151 6.62 11.75 11.79
C ILE A 151 6.19 11.72 13.26
N ALA A 152 5.69 10.58 13.75
CA ALA A 152 5.29 10.43 15.15
C ALA A 152 6.43 10.78 16.12
N ARG A 153 7.66 10.31 15.81
CA ARG A 153 8.85 10.64 16.59
C ARG A 153 9.18 12.14 16.57
N ARG A 154 9.00 12.81 15.43
CA ARG A 154 9.23 14.26 15.28
C ARG A 154 8.21 15.11 16.03
N LEU A 155 6.95 14.68 16.01
CA LEU A 155 5.87 15.26 16.82
C LEU A 155 6.05 15.04 18.33
N GLY A 156 7.12 14.36 18.76
CA GLY A 156 7.38 14.07 20.17
C GLY A 156 6.46 12.98 20.76
N CYS A 157 5.73 12.25 19.93
CA CYS A 157 4.90 11.14 20.39
C CYS A 157 5.80 9.98 20.84
N SER A 158 5.54 9.44 22.03
CA SER A 158 6.25 8.26 22.56
C SER A 158 5.56 6.95 22.19
N ARG A 159 4.30 7.02 21.76
CA ARG A 159 3.43 5.86 21.49
C ARG A 159 2.75 5.97 20.13
N VAL A 160 2.60 4.84 19.46
CA VAL A 160 1.87 4.67 18.21
C VAL A 160 0.75 3.66 18.40
N VAL A 161 -0.43 3.98 17.88
CA VAL A 161 -1.58 3.08 17.83
C VAL A 161 -1.97 2.81 16.37
N ALA A 162 -2.33 1.57 16.05
CA ALA A 162 -2.78 1.20 14.72
C ALA A 162 -3.86 0.11 14.79
N ALA A 163 -4.67 0.01 13.73
CA ALA A 163 -5.63 -1.06 13.54
C ALA A 163 -5.25 -1.94 12.34
N THR A 164 -5.49 -3.24 12.42
CA THR A 164 -5.20 -4.17 11.33
C THR A 164 -6.25 -5.26 11.18
N GLY A 165 -6.54 -5.63 9.93
CA GLY A 165 -7.37 -6.79 9.57
C GLY A 165 -6.49 -7.96 9.20
N ALA A 166 -5.95 -7.97 7.97
CA ALA A 166 -5.05 -9.02 7.49
C ALA A 166 -3.73 -9.16 8.27
N GLY A 167 -3.37 -8.22 9.15
CA GLY A 167 -2.16 -8.26 9.99
C GLY A 167 -0.93 -7.57 9.39
N GLN A 168 -0.83 -7.46 8.07
CA GLN A 168 0.34 -6.87 7.39
C GLN A 168 0.63 -5.41 7.81
N HIS A 169 -0.40 -4.59 7.98
CA HIS A 169 -0.24 -3.22 8.50
C HIS A 169 0.27 -3.19 9.94
N GLY A 170 -0.22 -4.12 10.77
CA GLY A 170 0.24 -4.25 12.16
C GLY A 170 1.70 -4.69 12.24
N VAL A 171 2.12 -5.66 11.42
CA VAL A 171 3.53 -6.09 11.31
C VAL A 171 4.42 -4.94 10.87
N ALA A 172 4.04 -4.21 9.83
CA ALA A 172 4.79 -3.05 9.35
C ALA A 172 4.91 -1.96 10.43
N THR A 173 3.81 -1.67 11.14
CA THR A 173 3.77 -0.68 12.22
C THR A 173 4.67 -1.10 13.38
N ALA A 174 4.58 -2.35 13.84
CA ALA A 174 5.44 -2.89 14.89
C ALA A 174 6.93 -2.82 14.51
N ALA A 175 7.28 -3.18 13.27
CA ALA A 175 8.65 -3.14 12.79
C ALA A 175 9.19 -1.70 12.66
N ALA A 176 8.38 -0.74 12.24
CA ALA A 176 8.75 0.67 12.18
C ALA A 176 8.94 1.25 13.59
N CYS A 177 8.03 0.94 14.51
CA CYS A 177 8.10 1.38 15.91
C CYS A 177 9.29 0.78 16.65
N ALA A 178 9.59 -0.52 16.44
CA ALA A 178 10.77 -1.17 17.00
C ALA A 178 12.07 -0.51 16.53
N LYS A 179 12.14 -0.14 15.25
CA LYS A 179 13.29 0.59 14.67
C LYS A 179 13.48 1.98 15.29
N LEU A 180 12.39 2.67 15.62
CA LEU A 180 12.38 4.07 16.06
C LEU A 180 12.19 4.23 17.57
N SER A 181 12.21 3.13 18.32
CA SER A 181 12.03 3.11 19.77
C SER A 181 10.70 3.73 20.26
N LEU A 182 9.62 3.56 19.49
CA LEU A 182 8.27 4.05 19.83
C LEU A 182 7.41 2.92 20.40
N GLU A 183 6.73 3.11 21.53
CA GLU A 183 5.78 2.10 22.04
C GLU A 183 4.69 1.84 20.98
N CYS A 184 4.38 0.59 20.70
CA CYS A 184 3.42 0.25 19.64
C CYS A 184 2.23 -0.51 20.21
N THR A 185 1.02 -0.05 19.92
CA THR A 185 -0.21 -0.79 20.21
C THR A 185 -0.98 -1.09 18.93
N VAL A 186 -1.19 -2.38 18.64
CA VAL A 186 -1.96 -2.82 17.48
C VAL A 186 -3.28 -3.43 17.93
N PHE A 187 -4.38 -2.92 17.38
CA PHE A 187 -5.74 -3.44 17.53
C PHE A 187 -6.08 -4.35 16.36
N MET A 188 -6.63 -5.52 16.66
CA MET A 188 -7.00 -6.53 15.66
C MET A 188 -8.26 -7.27 16.12
N GLY A 189 -9.17 -7.54 15.18
CA GLY A 189 -10.40 -8.29 15.45
C GLY A 189 -10.12 -9.75 15.77
N THR A 190 -10.91 -10.36 16.65
CA THR A 190 -10.73 -11.77 17.08
C THR A 190 -10.80 -12.75 15.91
N THR A 191 -11.73 -12.55 14.99
CA THR A 191 -11.91 -13.40 13.81
C THR A 191 -10.71 -13.35 12.85
N ASP A 192 -10.03 -12.21 12.77
CA ASP A 192 -8.85 -12.02 11.92
C ASP A 192 -7.60 -12.63 12.55
N ILE A 193 -7.49 -12.65 13.88
CA ILE A 193 -6.36 -13.23 14.63
C ILE A 193 -6.24 -14.72 14.34
N GLU A 194 -7.36 -15.45 14.40
CA GLU A 194 -7.38 -16.90 14.14
C GLU A 194 -6.95 -17.20 12.71
N LYS A 195 -7.41 -16.38 11.75
CA LYS A 195 -7.08 -16.53 10.33
C LYS A 195 -5.63 -16.12 9.99
N GLN A 196 -5.05 -15.19 10.76
CA GLN A 196 -3.76 -14.54 10.45
C GLN A 196 -2.73 -14.73 11.58
N SER A 197 -2.66 -15.95 12.13
CA SER A 197 -1.81 -16.29 13.28
C SER A 197 -0.31 -16.01 13.07
N SER A 198 0.20 -16.16 11.84
CA SER A 198 1.59 -15.86 11.49
C SER A 198 1.95 -14.38 11.63
N ASN A 199 1.04 -13.48 11.22
CA ASN A 199 1.24 -12.04 11.38
C ASN A 199 1.13 -11.63 12.85
N VAL A 200 0.23 -12.26 13.61
CA VAL A 200 0.13 -12.04 15.06
C VAL A 200 1.41 -12.44 15.77
N LEU A 201 1.99 -13.60 15.43
CA LEU A 201 3.27 -14.03 15.97
C LEU A 201 4.39 -13.03 15.60
N SER A 202 4.44 -12.60 14.34
CA SER A 202 5.44 -11.62 13.88
C SER A 202 5.37 -10.31 14.65
N MET A 203 4.17 -9.78 14.87
CA MET A 203 3.97 -8.58 15.71
C MET A 203 4.46 -8.79 17.15
N LYS A 204 4.21 -9.97 17.74
CA LYS A 204 4.67 -10.29 19.10
C LYS A 204 6.20 -10.36 19.19
N LEU A 205 6.85 -10.93 18.17
CA LEU A 205 8.31 -11.04 18.11
C LEU A 205 8.98 -9.67 17.97
N LEU A 206 8.35 -8.74 17.24
CA LEU A 206 8.85 -7.38 17.05
C LEU A 206 8.79 -6.50 18.32
N GLY A 207 8.20 -6.99 19.41
CA GLY A 207 8.26 -6.34 20.73
C GLY A 207 8.24 -7.32 21.88
N ALA A 208 9.04 -8.39 21.78
CA ALA A 208 9.12 -9.41 22.81
C ALA A 208 9.55 -8.85 24.17
N GLN A 209 8.59 -8.75 25.10
CA GLN A 209 8.83 -8.87 26.53
C GLN A 209 8.18 -10.18 27.02
N LYS A 210 8.94 -11.27 27.00
CA LYS A 210 8.78 -12.40 27.93
C LYS A 210 10.16 -12.87 28.34
N SER A 211 10.46 -12.68 29.62
CA SER A 211 11.65 -13.16 30.31
C SER A 211 11.86 -14.65 30.06
N PHE A 212 12.87 -14.99 29.25
CA PHE A 212 13.48 -16.31 29.28
C PHE A 212 14.52 -16.30 30.40
N ILE A 213 14.34 -17.17 31.39
CA ILE A 213 15.35 -17.45 32.41
C ILE A 213 16.54 -18.10 31.69
N THR A 214 17.71 -17.51 31.88
CA THR A 214 18.98 -17.90 31.29
C THR A 214 19.48 -19.22 31.87
N ASN A 215 20.05 -20.08 31.02
CA ASN A 215 21.25 -20.83 31.38
C ASN A 215 22.39 -20.43 30.44
N SER A 216 23.52 -20.15 31.08
CA SER A 216 24.76 -19.54 30.63
C SER A 216 25.49 -20.28 29.50
N PHE A 217 26.07 -19.52 28.55
CA PHE A 217 27.19 -19.97 27.71
C PHE A 217 28.26 -18.88 27.60
N SER A 218 29.52 -19.29 27.76
CA SER A 218 30.69 -18.42 27.88
C SER A 218 31.26 -17.95 26.54
N GLU A 219 31.68 -16.68 26.55
CA GLU A 219 32.58 -15.92 25.66
C GLU A 219 33.29 -16.66 24.50
N LYS A 220 32.94 -16.31 23.25
CA LYS A 220 33.86 -16.18 22.10
C LYS A 220 33.36 -15.09 21.14
N LYS A 221 34.28 -14.24 20.61
CA LYS A 221 34.00 -13.19 19.61
C LYS A 221 33.55 -13.82 18.28
N ILE A 222 32.40 -13.38 17.73
CA ILE A 222 31.78 -13.90 16.50
C ILE A 222 31.25 -12.74 15.62
N LEU A 223 31.41 -12.87 14.29
CA LEU A 223 30.77 -12.05 13.25
C LEU A 223 29.27 -12.37 13.19
N LEU A 224 28.41 -11.41 13.50
CA LEU A 224 26.97 -11.60 13.70
C LEU A 224 26.16 -11.53 12.40
N GLN A 225 25.72 -12.69 11.91
CA GLN A 225 24.44 -12.83 11.21
C GLN A 225 23.36 -12.82 12.31
N ILE A 226 22.47 -11.82 12.28
CA ILE A 226 21.60 -11.36 13.38
C ILE A 226 21.05 -12.51 14.25
N ILE A 227 21.67 -12.70 15.42
CA ILE A 227 21.04 -13.28 16.60
C ILE A 227 21.40 -12.34 17.75
N PHE A 228 20.42 -11.55 18.16
CA PHE A 228 20.52 -10.44 19.12
C PHE A 228 21.32 -10.79 20.38
N PRO A 229 22.44 -10.09 20.69
CA PRO A 229 23.05 -10.15 22.01
C PRO A 229 22.41 -9.09 22.93
N ASP A 230 22.07 -9.53 24.13
CA ASP A 230 21.88 -8.81 25.39
C ASP A 230 21.26 -7.40 25.38
N THR A 231 19.99 -7.38 25.79
CA THR A 231 19.33 -6.31 26.55
C THR A 231 19.42 -4.89 25.97
N ILE A 232 19.13 -4.76 24.68
CA ILE A 232 18.49 -3.52 24.22
C ILE A 232 17.04 -3.60 24.70
N LYS A 233 16.64 -2.69 25.61
CA LYS A 233 15.22 -2.45 25.89
C LYS A 233 14.60 -1.90 24.59
N TYR A 234 14.16 -2.80 23.72
CA TYR A 234 13.30 -2.42 22.60
C TYR A 234 12.03 -1.80 23.16
N SER A 235 11.44 -0.88 22.41
CA SER A 235 10.11 -0.36 22.73
C SER A 235 9.17 -1.57 22.93
N SER A 236 8.37 -1.52 24.00
CA SER A 236 7.36 -2.53 24.22
C SER A 236 6.30 -2.42 23.12
N THR A 237 6.13 -3.47 22.31
CA THR A 237 4.96 -3.60 21.44
C THR A 237 3.88 -4.34 22.21
N ASN A 238 2.82 -3.62 22.57
CA ASN A 238 1.66 -4.13 23.28
C ASN A 238 0.55 -4.45 22.28
N ILE A 239 0.34 -5.72 21.93
CA ILE A 239 -0.81 -6.09 21.10
C ILE A 239 -2.06 -6.13 21.99
N LYS A 240 -3.02 -5.23 21.72
CA LYS A 240 -4.31 -5.21 22.41
C LYS A 240 -5.37 -5.88 21.54
N PHE A 241 -6.05 -6.86 22.13
CA PHE A 241 -7.10 -7.61 21.47
C PHE A 241 -8.44 -6.88 21.66
N VAL A 242 -9.18 -6.67 20.57
CA VAL A 242 -10.54 -6.12 20.65
C VAL A 242 -11.49 -7.28 20.90
N SER A 243 -11.84 -7.51 22.16
CA SER A 243 -12.57 -8.69 22.62
C SER A 243 -14.09 -8.56 22.64
N SER A 244 -14.68 -7.48 22.12
CA SER A 244 -16.15 -7.37 22.07
C SER A 244 -16.68 -8.08 20.82
N LEU A 245 -17.12 -9.34 21.00
CA LEU A 245 -18.03 -10.14 20.16
C LEU A 245 -17.86 -9.99 18.64
N GLU A 246 -17.24 -10.98 17.99
CA GLU A 246 -17.14 -11.09 16.51
C GLU A 246 -16.51 -9.88 15.79
N GLY A 247 -15.54 -9.19 16.41
CA GLY A 247 -14.95 -7.97 15.86
C GLY A 247 -14.28 -8.15 14.48
N THR A 248 -14.60 -7.24 13.57
CA THR A 248 -14.02 -7.05 12.24
C THR A 248 -12.96 -5.94 12.24
N PHE A 249 -12.31 -5.68 11.10
CA PHE A 249 -11.40 -4.53 10.94
C PHE A 249 -12.02 -3.18 11.35
N GLN A 250 -13.33 -3.00 11.15
CA GLN A 250 -14.04 -1.77 11.52
C GLN A 250 -14.02 -1.53 13.03
N ASP A 251 -14.21 -2.58 13.82
CA ASP A 251 -14.20 -2.51 15.28
C ASP A 251 -12.78 -2.22 15.79
N ALA A 252 -11.78 -2.88 15.21
CA ALA A 252 -10.37 -2.61 15.49
C ALA A 252 -9.99 -1.15 15.21
N SER A 253 -10.47 -0.59 14.10
CA SER A 253 -10.23 0.82 13.76
C SER A 253 -10.91 1.77 14.73
N SER A 254 -12.14 1.47 15.14
CA SER A 254 -12.88 2.29 16.10
C SER A 254 -12.18 2.34 17.47
N GLU A 255 -11.72 1.19 17.96
CA GLU A 255 -10.98 1.12 19.23
C GLU A 255 -9.61 1.80 19.17
N ALA A 256 -8.91 1.69 18.05
CA ALA A 256 -7.65 2.42 17.85
C ALA A 256 -7.85 3.94 17.90
N ILE A 257 -8.94 4.46 17.31
CA ILE A 257 -9.29 5.88 17.37
C ILE A 257 -9.67 6.29 18.80
N ARG A 258 -10.46 5.48 19.53
CA ARG A 258 -10.78 5.75 20.95
C ARG A 258 -9.51 5.85 21.79
N ASN A 259 -8.58 4.91 21.62
CA ASN A 259 -7.33 4.91 22.39
C ASN A 259 -6.41 6.08 22.02
N TRP A 260 -6.46 6.54 20.77
CA TRP A 260 -5.78 7.77 20.37
C TRP A 260 -6.36 9.00 21.07
N VAL A 261 -7.69 9.13 21.09
CA VAL A 261 -8.41 10.25 21.74
C VAL A 261 -8.12 10.34 23.23
N GLU A 262 -7.84 9.23 23.91
CA GLU A 262 -7.47 9.22 25.33
C GLU A 262 -6.17 9.97 25.63
N ASN A 263 -5.21 10.02 24.69
CA ASN A 263 -3.86 10.56 24.92
C ASN A 263 -3.28 11.24 23.66
N LEU A 264 -3.97 12.28 23.17
CA LEU A 264 -3.62 12.97 21.92
C LEU A 264 -2.23 13.61 21.90
N GLN A 265 -1.68 13.98 23.05
CA GLN A 265 -0.38 14.66 23.14
C GLN A 265 0.82 13.71 23.00
N THR A 266 0.66 12.43 23.33
CA THR A 266 1.76 11.46 23.41
C THR A 266 1.57 10.27 22.47
N THR A 267 0.38 10.15 21.87
CA THR A 267 -0.01 9.01 21.04
C THR A 267 -0.30 9.45 19.62
N TYR A 268 0.31 8.76 18.66
CA TYR A 268 0.09 8.95 17.23
C TYR A 268 -0.77 7.82 16.67
N TYR A 269 -1.85 8.16 15.95
CA TYR A 269 -2.64 7.18 15.20
C TYR A 269 -2.04 6.95 13.80
N LEU A 270 -1.47 5.76 13.60
CA LEU A 270 -0.84 5.39 12.34
C LEU A 270 -1.85 4.79 11.37
N SER A 271 -2.35 5.64 10.48
CA SER A 271 -3.30 5.25 9.45
C SER A 271 -2.66 4.32 8.42
N GLY A 272 -3.22 3.12 8.26
CA GLY A 272 -2.76 2.13 7.29
C GLY A 272 -3.42 2.22 5.92
N THR A 273 -4.24 3.23 5.67
CA THR A 273 -5.16 3.26 4.54
C THR A 273 -5.32 4.67 3.97
N VAL A 274 -5.76 4.77 2.72
CA VAL A 274 -6.13 6.05 2.08
C VAL A 274 -7.60 6.41 2.34
N VAL A 275 -8.17 5.82 3.40
CA VAL A 275 -9.52 6.02 3.91
C VAL A 275 -9.42 6.79 5.21
N GLY A 276 -10.40 7.65 5.48
CA GLY A 276 -10.49 8.45 6.69
C GLY A 276 -10.28 9.94 6.45
N PRO A 277 -10.25 10.75 7.53
CA PRO A 277 -10.27 12.19 7.39
C PRO A 277 -9.02 12.66 6.65
N HIS A 278 -9.19 13.72 5.86
CA HIS A 278 -8.07 14.56 5.46
C HIS A 278 -7.24 14.85 6.70
N LEU A 279 -5.94 14.55 6.72
CA LEU A 279 -4.93 14.39 5.67
C LEU A 279 -4.58 12.94 5.24
N SER A 280 -5.19 11.91 5.83
CA SER A 280 -4.75 10.51 5.68
C SER A 280 -4.62 10.04 4.23
N PRO A 281 -5.58 10.32 3.32
CA PRO A 281 -5.47 9.89 1.91
C PRO A 281 -4.28 10.50 1.19
N VAL A 282 -3.98 11.77 1.44
CA VAL A 282 -2.83 12.49 0.85
C VAL A 282 -1.53 11.91 1.36
N MET A 283 -1.40 11.81 2.69
CA MET A 283 -0.20 11.29 3.35
C MET A 283 0.16 9.88 2.89
N VAL A 284 -0.82 8.96 2.93
CA VAL A 284 -0.59 7.56 2.57
C VAL A 284 -0.27 7.43 1.07
N ARG A 285 -0.91 8.24 0.21
CA ARG A 285 -0.55 8.30 -1.22
C ARG A 285 0.89 8.75 -1.42
N GLU A 286 1.32 9.83 -0.76
CA GLU A 286 2.68 10.35 -0.92
C GLU A 286 3.73 9.30 -0.54
N PHE A 287 3.59 8.64 0.61
CA PHE A 287 4.54 7.63 1.05
C PHE A 287 4.49 6.33 0.25
N GLN A 288 3.37 6.04 -0.41
CA GLN A 288 3.26 4.90 -1.34
C GLN A 288 3.67 5.26 -2.78
N SER A 289 3.83 6.54 -3.13
CA SER A 289 4.15 7.00 -4.49
C SER A 289 5.48 6.46 -5.02
N VAL A 290 6.38 6.03 -4.13
CA VAL A 290 7.65 5.38 -4.47
C VAL A 290 7.43 4.15 -5.37
N ILE A 291 6.31 3.44 -5.22
CA ILE A 291 5.96 2.27 -6.04
C ILE A 291 5.79 2.67 -7.51
N GLY A 292 5.00 3.71 -7.78
CA GLY A 292 4.78 4.24 -9.12
C GLY A 292 6.06 4.84 -9.72
N LYS A 293 6.80 5.64 -8.93
CA LYS A 293 8.07 6.27 -9.34
C LYS A 293 9.10 5.23 -9.80
N GLU A 294 9.29 4.18 -9.01
CA GLU A 294 10.17 3.07 -9.37
C GLU A 294 9.65 2.32 -10.59
N THR A 295 8.35 2.05 -10.66
CA THR A 295 7.74 1.35 -11.81
C THR A 295 7.98 2.11 -13.10
N ARG A 296 7.79 3.44 -13.13
CA ARG A 296 8.09 4.26 -14.32
C ARG A 296 9.56 4.18 -14.70
N LYS A 297 10.46 4.35 -13.74
CA LYS A 297 11.92 4.27 -13.96
C LYS A 297 12.31 2.91 -14.53
N GLN A 298 11.76 1.83 -13.98
CA GLN A 298 12.04 0.45 -14.37
C GLN A 298 11.45 0.13 -15.74
N ALA A 299 10.21 0.53 -16.02
CA ALA A 299 9.57 0.42 -17.33
C ALA A 299 10.38 1.10 -18.43
N LYS A 300 10.82 2.35 -18.20
CA LYS A 300 11.66 3.09 -19.14
C LYS A 300 12.98 2.39 -19.40
N ARG A 301 13.57 1.75 -18.37
CA ARG A 301 14.83 1.00 -18.49
C ARG A 301 14.66 -0.34 -19.22
N LEU A 302 13.52 -1.02 -19.03
CA LEU A 302 13.27 -2.37 -19.58
C LEU A 302 12.78 -2.33 -21.03
N TRP A 303 11.85 -1.41 -21.36
CA TRP A 303 11.24 -1.35 -22.69
C TRP A 303 11.15 0.07 -23.28
N GLY A 304 11.87 1.05 -22.70
CA GLY A 304 12.00 2.39 -23.28
C GLY A 304 10.79 3.31 -23.12
N GLY A 305 9.74 2.86 -22.42
CA GLY A 305 8.47 3.60 -22.33
C GLY A 305 7.78 3.48 -20.98
N LYS A 306 6.45 3.57 -21.02
CA LYS A 306 5.55 3.38 -19.88
C LYS A 306 4.69 2.13 -20.12
N PRO A 307 4.07 1.56 -19.08
CA PRO A 307 3.11 0.47 -19.26
C PRO A 307 1.85 0.94 -19.97
N ASP A 308 1.23 0.11 -20.82
CA ASP A 308 -0.09 0.42 -21.40
C ASP A 308 -1.23 0.29 -20.37
N VAL A 309 -1.04 -0.58 -19.38
CA VAL A 309 -2.03 -0.88 -18.33
C VAL A 309 -1.33 -1.08 -17.00
N LEU A 310 -1.89 -0.48 -15.96
CA LEU A 310 -1.54 -0.75 -14.57
C LEU A 310 -2.74 -1.38 -13.87
N VAL A 311 -2.50 -2.49 -13.18
CA VAL A 311 -3.54 -3.22 -12.45
C VAL A 311 -3.12 -3.34 -10.99
N ALA A 312 -4.03 -2.99 -10.08
CA ALA A 312 -3.80 -3.10 -8.64
C ALA A 312 -5.10 -3.47 -7.94
N PHE A 313 -5.00 -4.24 -6.84
CA PHE A 313 -6.19 -4.57 -6.06
C PHE A 313 -6.60 -3.39 -5.16
N VAL A 314 -7.89 -3.19 -5.01
CA VAL A 314 -8.49 -2.13 -4.22
C VAL A 314 -9.28 -2.78 -3.08
N GLY A 315 -8.65 -2.82 -1.91
CA GLY A 315 -9.39 -2.91 -0.64
C GLY A 315 -9.48 -1.51 -0.08
N SER A 316 -8.44 -1.14 0.65
CA SER A 316 -8.32 0.20 1.25
C SER A 316 -7.65 1.24 0.33
N GLY A 317 -7.30 0.87 -0.92
CA GLY A 317 -6.74 1.76 -1.95
C GLY A 317 -5.24 2.10 -1.90
N SER A 318 -4.55 1.90 -0.77
CA SER A 318 -3.15 2.37 -0.58
C SER A 318 -2.12 1.90 -1.63
N ASN A 319 -2.12 0.61 -2.01
CA ASN A 319 -1.19 0.09 -3.03
C ASN A 319 -1.52 0.64 -4.42
N ALA A 320 -2.81 0.69 -4.75
CA ALA A 320 -3.30 1.16 -6.03
C ALA A 320 -2.96 2.63 -6.23
N LEU A 321 -3.24 3.50 -5.23
CA LEU A 321 -2.85 4.90 -5.30
C LEU A 321 -1.33 5.08 -5.39
N GLY A 322 -0.55 4.30 -4.64
CA GLY A 322 0.91 4.34 -4.73
C GLY A 322 1.45 4.00 -6.12
N LEU A 323 0.86 3.02 -6.79
CA LEU A 323 1.22 2.63 -8.16
C LEU A 323 0.72 3.64 -9.20
N PHE A 324 -0.54 4.07 -9.08
CA PHE A 324 -1.23 4.87 -10.10
C PHE A 324 -0.86 6.35 -10.06
N HIS A 325 -0.52 6.90 -8.90
CA HIS A 325 -0.30 8.34 -8.72
C HIS A 325 0.71 8.91 -9.73
N GLU A 326 1.78 8.18 -9.98
CA GLU A 326 2.81 8.58 -10.92
C GLU A 326 2.29 8.70 -12.37
N PHE A 327 1.25 7.93 -12.74
CA PHE A 327 0.72 7.79 -14.09
C PHE A 327 -0.62 8.49 -14.33
N VAL A 328 -1.18 9.17 -13.32
CA VAL A 328 -2.52 9.80 -13.41
C VAL A 328 -2.65 10.84 -14.54
N GLY A 329 -1.53 11.45 -14.95
CA GLY A 329 -1.49 12.41 -16.06
C GLY A 329 -1.18 11.81 -17.44
N ASP A 330 -0.96 10.49 -17.53
CA ASP A 330 -0.73 9.80 -18.79
C ASP A 330 -2.06 9.26 -19.35
N GLU A 331 -2.71 10.00 -20.24
CA GLU A 331 -4.05 9.67 -20.77
C GLU A 331 -4.13 8.34 -21.55
N ASP A 332 -3.00 7.88 -22.08
CA ASP A 332 -2.82 6.63 -22.81
C ASP A 332 -2.52 5.43 -21.90
N VAL A 333 -2.31 5.63 -20.59
CA VAL A 333 -2.10 4.56 -19.61
C VAL A 333 -3.41 4.20 -18.93
N ARG A 334 -3.86 2.96 -19.11
CA ARG A 334 -5.09 2.48 -18.46
C ARG A 334 -4.84 2.07 -17.01
N LEU A 335 -5.56 2.68 -16.06
CA LEU A 335 -5.48 2.38 -14.64
C LEU A 335 -6.68 1.51 -14.23
N VAL A 336 -6.42 0.30 -13.72
CA VAL A 336 -7.46 -0.69 -13.40
C VAL A 336 -7.37 -1.11 -11.93
N GLY A 337 -8.34 -0.67 -11.13
CA GLY A 337 -8.55 -1.13 -9.76
C GLY A 337 -9.39 -2.41 -9.72
N VAL A 338 -8.98 -3.40 -8.94
CA VAL A 338 -9.69 -4.69 -8.80
C VAL A 338 -10.19 -4.88 -7.36
N GLU A 339 -11.51 -4.89 -7.17
CA GLU A 339 -12.13 -5.09 -5.85
C GLU A 339 -12.49 -6.55 -5.58
N ALA A 340 -12.66 -6.91 -4.30
CA ALA A 340 -13.06 -8.26 -3.93
C ALA A 340 -14.57 -8.46 -4.07
N ALA A 341 -14.96 -9.24 -5.09
CA ALA A 341 -16.35 -9.62 -5.34
C ALA A 341 -16.89 -10.70 -4.37
N GLY A 342 -16.06 -11.24 -3.48
CA GLY A 342 -16.46 -12.26 -2.50
C GLY A 342 -17.18 -13.45 -3.14
N LEU A 343 -18.41 -13.75 -2.70
CA LEU A 343 -19.25 -14.82 -3.26
C LEU A 343 -20.07 -14.38 -4.50
N GLY A 344 -19.79 -13.20 -5.04
CA GLY A 344 -20.51 -12.58 -6.15
C GLY A 344 -21.18 -11.27 -5.73
N LEU A 345 -21.31 -10.31 -6.65
CA LEU A 345 -21.91 -9.00 -6.35
C LEU A 345 -23.38 -9.12 -5.91
N ASP A 346 -24.13 -10.05 -6.49
CA ASP A 346 -25.55 -10.27 -6.16
C ASP A 346 -25.75 -11.01 -4.82
N SER A 347 -24.67 -11.50 -4.19
CA SER A 347 -24.76 -12.32 -2.98
C SER A 347 -24.90 -11.50 -1.69
N GLY A 348 -24.64 -10.19 -1.74
CA GLY A 348 -24.44 -9.35 -0.56
C GLY A 348 -23.17 -9.67 0.25
N LYS A 349 -22.39 -10.69 -0.13
CA LYS A 349 -21.17 -11.13 0.55
C LYS A 349 -19.94 -10.77 -0.28
N HIS A 350 -19.67 -9.47 -0.41
CA HIS A 350 -18.54 -8.90 -1.14
C HIS A 350 -18.01 -7.65 -0.44
N SER A 351 -16.94 -7.06 -0.98
CA SER A 351 -16.42 -5.75 -0.53
C SER A 351 -16.06 -4.85 -1.71
N ALA A 352 -16.80 -4.96 -2.81
CA ALA A 352 -16.67 -4.09 -4.00
C ALA A 352 -17.41 -2.75 -3.80
N THR A 353 -16.80 -1.84 -3.04
CA THR A 353 -17.41 -0.55 -2.68
C THR A 353 -17.49 0.41 -3.86
N LEU A 354 -16.50 0.42 -4.76
CA LEU A 354 -16.52 1.27 -5.95
C LEU A 354 -17.52 0.77 -7.00
N ALA A 355 -17.73 -0.55 -7.09
CA ALA A 355 -18.62 -1.13 -8.09
C ALA A 355 -20.11 -0.97 -7.76
N VAL A 356 -20.50 -1.15 -6.49
CA VAL A 356 -21.92 -1.20 -6.08
C VAL A 356 -22.24 -0.41 -4.80
N GLY A 357 -21.27 0.33 -4.25
CA GLY A 357 -21.48 1.09 -3.03
C GLY A 357 -22.21 2.41 -3.24
N ASP A 358 -22.80 2.90 -2.16
CA ASP A 358 -23.47 4.20 -2.07
C ASP A 358 -22.57 5.23 -1.37
N VAL A 359 -22.81 6.51 -1.65
CA VAL A 359 -22.08 7.60 -1.01
C VAL A 359 -22.51 7.72 0.46
N GLY A 360 -21.54 7.71 1.37
CA GLY A 360 -21.79 7.91 2.79
C GLY A 360 -20.58 8.48 3.52
N VAL A 361 -20.80 8.89 4.78
CA VAL A 361 -19.70 9.34 5.66
C VAL A 361 -19.28 8.16 6.52
N TYR A 362 -17.99 7.81 6.47
CA TYR A 362 -17.44 6.71 7.24
C TYR A 362 -16.01 7.03 7.66
N HIS A 363 -15.66 6.71 8.91
CA HIS A 363 -14.33 6.90 9.48
C HIS A 363 -13.70 8.28 9.23
N GLY A 364 -14.50 9.34 9.12
CA GLY A 364 -14.02 10.72 8.99
C GLY A 364 -13.99 11.32 7.59
N SER A 365 -14.48 10.60 6.57
CA SER A 365 -14.50 11.06 5.17
C SER A 365 -15.79 10.67 4.45
N ILE A 366 -16.14 11.41 3.39
CA ILE A 366 -17.16 10.99 2.42
C ILE A 366 -16.54 9.97 1.46
N GLU A 367 -17.11 8.78 1.40
CA GLU A 367 -16.62 7.64 0.60
C GLU A 367 -17.77 6.83 0.00
N LEU A 368 -17.42 5.76 -0.73
CA LEU A 368 -18.37 4.75 -1.18
C LEU A 368 -18.39 3.58 -0.20
N LEU A 369 -19.59 3.16 0.20
CA LEU A 369 -19.83 2.15 1.22
C LEU A 369 -20.85 1.14 0.72
N VAL A 370 -20.64 -0.13 1.04
CA VAL A 370 -21.66 -1.16 0.79
C VAL A 370 -22.50 -1.28 2.07
N ALA A 371 -23.81 -1.08 1.95
CA ALA A 371 -24.74 -1.39 3.04
C ALA A 371 -24.73 -2.90 3.28
N ARG A 372 -24.51 -3.31 4.54
CA ARG A 372 -24.56 -4.72 4.95
C ARG A 372 -25.97 -5.16 5.23
#